data_AF-A0A7J5VUD9-F1
#
_entry.id   AF-A0A7J5VUD9-F1
#
_cell.length_a   1.000
_cell.length_b   1.000
_cell.length_c   1.000
_cell.angle_alpha   90.00
_cell.angle_beta   90.00
_cell.angle_gamma   90.00
#
_symmetry.space_group_name_H-M   'P 1'
#
loop_
_entity.id
_entity.type
_entity.pdbx_description
1 polymer ?
#
loop_
_entity_poly.entity_id
_entity_poly.type
_entity_poly.pdbx_seq_one_letter_code
_entity_poly.pdbx_strand_id
1 'polypeptide(L)'
;MNNPKEDVPFLKELKDFLQFLQNLWTILAGISVLFPLSNALAKIIPLARWPEGGLAYFSPQLLSIVSSLACLFLLLWMFGHRYQLERRRIQTQRKAGLSFAAGLIALIIYLTVYFAIANDFYFEVLKWESDDLRRVLGDIILLITYSAFFVLMTQAFMLLGMLEYFGRKSHTA
;
A
#
# COMPACT_ATOMS: atom_id res chain seq x y z
N MET A 1 23.69 -28.35 26.03
CA MET A 1 23.30 -29.04 24.76
C MET A 1 22.61 -28.01 23.89
N ASN A 2 23.33 -27.42 22.92
CA ASN A 2 22.75 -26.53 21.91
C ASN A 2 22.37 -27.39 20.70
N ASN A 3 21.12 -27.32 20.26
CA ASN A 3 20.58 -28.16 19.19
C ASN A 3 20.57 -27.34 17.88
N PRO A 4 21.42 -27.62 16.88
CA PRO A 4 21.59 -26.78 15.69
C PRO A 4 20.60 -27.13 14.56
N LYS A 5 19.33 -27.40 14.88
CA LYS A 5 18.36 -27.94 13.90
C LYS A 5 17.21 -27.00 13.51
N GLU A 6 17.12 -25.81 14.10
CA GLU A 6 16.04 -24.85 13.80
C GLU A 6 16.40 -23.79 12.73
N ASP A 7 17.64 -23.73 12.25
CA ASP A 7 18.07 -22.72 11.27
C ASP A 7 17.74 -23.09 9.81
N VAL A 8 17.54 -24.38 9.53
CA VAL A 8 17.29 -24.90 8.17
C VAL A 8 15.91 -24.50 7.60
N PRO A 9 14.81 -24.49 8.38
CA PRO A 9 13.49 -24.04 7.91
C PRO A 9 13.45 -22.53 7.59
N PHE A 10 14.04 -21.69 8.44
CA PHE A 10 14.01 -20.24 8.26
C PHE A 10 14.81 -19.79 7.03
N LEU A 11 16.03 -20.30 6.87
CA LEU A 11 16.85 -19.97 5.70
C LEU A 11 16.19 -20.41 4.39
N LYS A 12 15.45 -21.52 4.41
CA LYS A 12 14.67 -21.97 3.27
C LYS A 12 13.49 -21.04 2.96
N GLU A 13 12.72 -20.65 3.97
CA GLU A 13 11.62 -19.68 3.81
C GLU A 13 12.11 -18.32 3.31
N LEU A 14 13.24 -17.84 3.82
CA LEU A 14 13.87 -16.60 3.37
C LEU A 14 14.33 -16.71 1.90
N LYS A 15 14.94 -17.84 1.53
CA LYS A 15 15.35 -18.09 0.14
C LYS A 15 14.14 -18.15 -0.80
N ASP A 16 13.06 -18.84 -0.39
CA ASP A 16 11.82 -18.93 -1.16
C ASP A 16 11.16 -17.54 -1.29
N PHE A 17 11.24 -16.71 -0.26
CA PHE A 17 10.79 -15.32 -0.29
C PHE A 17 11.60 -14.45 -1.25
N LEU A 18 12.93 -14.52 -1.18
CA LEU A 18 13.80 -13.79 -2.09
C LEU A 18 13.61 -14.22 -3.54
N GLN A 19 13.44 -15.52 -3.79
CA GLN A 19 13.13 -16.03 -5.12
C GLN A 19 11.76 -15.57 -5.60
N PHE A 20 10.76 -15.54 -4.70
CA PHE A 20 9.45 -14.98 -5.00
C PHE A 20 9.57 -13.50 -5.38
N LEU A 21 10.38 -12.71 -4.66
CA LEU A 21 10.60 -11.29 -4.92
C LEU A 21 11.25 -10.99 -6.28
N GLN A 22 11.93 -11.94 -6.92
CA GLN A 22 12.58 -11.72 -8.23
C GLN A 22 11.60 -11.61 -9.42
N ASN A 23 10.31 -11.84 -9.19
CA ASN A 23 9.29 -11.63 -10.21
C ASN A 23 9.02 -10.11 -10.41
N LEU A 24 8.78 -9.67 -11.65
CA LEU A 24 8.40 -8.30 -11.98
C LEU A 24 7.28 -7.75 -11.06
N TRP A 25 6.21 -8.51 -10.85
CA TRP A 25 5.08 -8.04 -10.04
C TRP A 25 5.42 -7.94 -8.56
N THR A 26 6.28 -8.82 -8.06
CA THR A 26 6.73 -8.76 -6.66
C THR A 26 7.78 -7.68 -6.43
N ILE A 27 8.59 -7.37 -7.45
CA ILE A 27 9.46 -6.18 -7.46
C ILE A 27 8.58 -4.94 -7.36
N LEU A 28 7.52 -4.84 -8.17
CA LEU A 28 6.56 -3.74 -8.10
C LEU A 28 5.86 -3.66 -6.73
N ALA A 29 5.51 -4.79 -6.13
CA ALA A 29 4.99 -4.82 -4.76
C ALA A 29 6.02 -4.30 -3.75
N GLY A 30 7.27 -4.73 -3.84
CA GLY A 30 8.36 -4.25 -2.97
C GLY A 30 8.62 -2.75 -3.14
N ILE A 31 8.66 -2.26 -4.38
CA ILE A 31 8.76 -0.82 -4.67
C ILE A 31 7.57 -0.08 -4.08
N SER A 32 6.35 -0.63 -4.15
CA SER A 32 5.14 -0.02 -3.60
C SER A 32 5.17 0.13 -2.08
N VAL A 33 5.90 -0.73 -1.36
CA VAL A 33 6.14 -0.57 0.09
C VAL A 33 7.01 0.66 0.38
N LEU A 34 8.02 0.89 -0.46
CA LEU A 34 8.96 2.00 -0.30
C LEU A 34 8.43 3.30 -0.91
N PHE A 35 7.49 3.21 -1.85
CA PHE A 35 6.99 4.36 -2.59
C PHE A 35 6.37 5.46 -1.71
N PRO A 36 5.56 5.19 -0.66
CA PRO A 36 5.08 6.25 0.22
C PRO A 36 6.23 7.06 0.84
N LEU A 37 7.30 6.38 1.26
CA LEU A 37 8.49 7.01 1.81
C LEU A 37 9.25 7.80 0.73
N SER A 38 9.44 7.21 -0.45
CA SER A 38 10.04 7.90 -1.60
C SER A 38 9.22 9.10 -2.05
N ASN A 39 7.89 9.04 -1.93
CA ASN A 39 6.99 10.11 -2.30
C ASN A 39 7.12 11.32 -1.37
N ALA A 40 7.42 11.11 -0.09
CA ALA A 40 7.74 12.22 0.83
C ALA A 40 9.00 12.99 0.38
N LEU A 41 9.93 12.32 -0.32
CA LEU A 41 11.15 12.92 -0.84
C LEU A 41 10.97 13.51 -2.25
N ALA A 42 10.30 12.77 -3.13
CA ALA A 42 10.14 13.10 -4.55
C ALA A 42 8.93 14.01 -4.85
N LYS A 43 7.99 14.15 -3.91
CA LYS A 43 6.78 15.00 -4.00
C LYS A 43 5.91 14.73 -5.24
N ILE A 44 5.82 13.46 -5.66
CA ILE A 44 5.06 13.05 -6.87
C ILE A 44 3.55 13.16 -6.63
N ILE A 45 3.08 12.60 -5.51
CA ILE A 45 1.72 12.75 -5.00
C ILE A 45 1.74 13.92 -4.02
N PRO A 46 0.88 14.92 -4.21
CA PRO A 46 0.91 16.13 -3.41
C PRO A 46 0.64 15.79 -1.94
N LEU A 47 1.59 16.20 -1.09
CA LEU A 47 1.60 16.05 0.35
C LEU A 47 2.11 17.37 0.94
N ALA A 48 1.25 18.36 1.04
CA ALA A 48 1.57 19.63 1.68
C ALA A 48 1.04 19.68 3.11
N ARG A 49 1.61 20.59 3.90
CA ARG A 49 1.04 21.02 5.18
C ARG A 49 0.23 22.28 4.98
N TRP A 50 -0.81 22.45 5.78
CA TRP A 50 -1.55 23.69 5.87
C TRP A 50 -0.61 24.87 6.26
N PRO A 51 -0.76 26.08 5.67
CA PRO A 51 -1.77 26.50 4.69
C PRO A 51 -1.42 26.21 3.23
N GLU A 52 -0.23 25.68 2.94
CA GLU A 52 0.22 25.36 1.58
C GLU A 52 -0.52 24.13 0.98
N GLY A 53 -1.25 23.37 1.81
CA GLY A 53 -2.31 22.46 1.39
C GLY A 53 -2.65 21.36 2.41
N GLY A 54 -3.85 20.79 2.27
CA GLY A 54 -4.24 19.42 2.65
C GLY A 54 -4.27 19.02 4.14
N LEU A 55 -3.12 19.03 4.82
CA LEU A 55 -2.95 18.42 6.15
C LEU A 55 -2.77 19.47 7.24
N ALA A 56 -3.71 19.54 8.19
CA ALA A 56 -3.68 20.51 9.28
C ALA A 56 -2.94 20.00 10.53
N TYR A 57 -3.06 18.71 10.84
CA TYR A 57 -2.57 18.09 12.08
C TYR A 57 -1.54 16.98 11.82
N PHE A 58 -1.72 16.19 10.76
CA PHE A 58 -0.78 15.13 10.41
C PHE A 58 0.38 15.66 9.56
N SER A 59 1.58 15.12 9.82
CA SER A 59 2.72 15.42 8.95
C SER A 59 2.67 14.53 7.69
N PRO A 60 3.09 15.06 6.52
CA PRO A 60 3.35 14.25 5.33
C PRO A 60 4.17 12.99 5.61
N GLN A 61 5.17 13.10 6.48
CA GLN A 61 6.04 12.00 6.87
C GLN A 61 5.28 10.91 7.62
N LEU A 62 4.32 11.28 8.48
CA LEU A 62 3.50 10.33 9.22
C LEU A 62 2.60 9.53 8.27
N LEU A 63 1.99 10.17 7.28
CA LEU A 63 1.21 9.47 6.24
C LEU A 63 2.07 8.44 5.50
N SER A 64 3.26 8.83 5.08
CA SER A 64 4.21 7.95 4.39
C SER A 64 4.65 6.77 5.26
N ILE A 65 5.01 7.01 6.53
CA ILE A 65 5.44 5.94 7.45
C ILE A 65 4.31 4.94 7.69
N VAL A 66 3.10 5.43 8.01
CA VAL A 66 1.94 4.56 8.27
C VAL A 66 1.60 3.72 7.04
N SER A 67 1.63 4.34 5.85
CA SER A 67 1.34 3.66 4.59
C SER A 67 2.40 2.61 4.27
N SER A 68 3.69 2.94 4.41
CA SER A 68 4.78 1.99 4.18
C SER A 68 4.74 0.81 5.15
N LEU A 69 4.48 1.05 6.44
CA LEU A 69 4.31 -0.02 7.42
C LEU A 69 3.12 -0.92 7.07
N ALA A 70 1.98 -0.35 6.70
CA ALA A 70 0.80 -1.11 6.29
C ALA A 70 1.11 -1.99 5.06
N CYS A 71 1.80 -1.45 4.06
CA CYS A 71 2.24 -2.20 2.88
C CYS A 71 3.20 -3.33 3.24
N LEU A 72 4.18 -3.08 4.13
CA LEU A 72 5.15 -4.09 4.56
C LEU A 72 4.46 -5.26 5.28
N PHE A 73 3.58 -4.95 6.24
CA PHE A 73 2.79 -5.95 6.95
C PHE A 73 1.94 -6.78 5.98
N LEU A 74 1.27 -6.14 5.03
CA LEU A 74 0.46 -6.82 4.02
C LEU A 74 1.31 -7.74 3.13
N LEU A 75 2.48 -7.27 2.68
CA LEU A 75 3.41 -8.05 1.86
C LEU A 75 3.82 -9.34 2.58
N LEU A 76 4.29 -9.23 3.82
CA LEU A 76 4.70 -10.37 4.63
C LEU A 76 3.53 -11.32 4.92
N TRP A 77 2.37 -10.76 5.30
CA TRP A 77 1.18 -11.54 5.60
C TRP A 77 0.70 -12.36 4.41
N MET A 78 0.63 -11.76 3.22
CA MET A 78 0.23 -12.46 2.01
C MET A 78 1.23 -13.53 1.61
N PHE A 79 2.54 -13.26 1.72
CA PHE A 79 3.55 -14.27 1.46
C PHE A 79 3.43 -15.46 2.42
N GLY A 80 3.14 -15.23 3.71
CA GLY A 80 2.88 -16.30 4.68
C GLY A 80 1.65 -17.15 4.33
N HIS A 81 0.64 -16.56 3.68
CA HIS A 81 -0.59 -17.24 3.27
C HIS A 81 -0.56 -17.77 1.83
N ARG A 82 0.60 -17.78 1.16
CA ARG A 82 0.75 -18.13 -0.27
C ARG A 82 0.12 -19.47 -0.66
N TYR A 83 0.22 -20.50 0.18
CA TYR A 83 -0.31 -21.84 -0.11
C TYR A 83 -1.84 -21.90 -0.16
N GLN A 84 -2.53 -21.02 0.60
CA GLN A 84 -3.99 -20.94 0.55
C GLN A 84 -4.48 -20.27 -0.74
N LEU A 85 -3.66 -19.37 -1.30
CA LEU A 85 -3.96 -18.60 -2.51
C LEU A 85 -3.72 -19.40 -3.79
N GLU A 86 -2.82 -20.39 -3.76
CA GLU A 86 -2.58 -21.34 -4.86
C GLU A 86 -3.85 -22.11 -5.24
N ARG A 87 -4.62 -22.59 -4.26
CA ARG A 87 -5.87 -23.33 -4.47
C ARG A 87 -7.00 -22.53 -5.13
N ARG A 88 -6.89 -21.20 -5.23
CA ARG A 88 -7.98 -20.30 -5.65
C ARG A 88 -7.61 -19.38 -6.82
N ARG A 89 -6.81 -19.88 -7.77
CA ARG A 89 -6.22 -19.14 -8.90
C ARG A 89 -7.19 -18.17 -9.63
N ILE A 90 -8.40 -18.61 -9.99
CA ILE A 90 -9.39 -17.77 -10.70
C ILE A 90 -9.92 -16.64 -9.81
N GLN A 91 -10.17 -16.91 -8.52
CA GLN A 91 -10.61 -15.88 -7.57
C GLN A 91 -9.48 -14.88 -7.30
N THR A 92 -8.23 -15.35 -7.24
CA THR A 92 -7.02 -14.52 -7.09
C THR A 92 -6.87 -13.51 -8.23
N GLN A 93 -7.14 -13.89 -9.48
CA GLN A 93 -7.11 -12.98 -10.63
C GLN A 93 -8.15 -11.86 -10.53
N ARG A 94 -9.42 -12.21 -10.25
CA ARG A 94 -10.48 -11.20 -10.09
C ARG A 94 -10.18 -10.27 -8.92
N LYS A 95 -9.68 -10.81 -7.82
CA LYS A 95 -9.29 -10.03 -6.64
C LYS A 95 -8.14 -9.07 -6.94
N ALA A 96 -7.14 -9.49 -7.72
CA ALA A 96 -6.05 -8.61 -8.13
C ALA A 96 -6.56 -7.40 -8.95
N GLY A 97 -7.43 -7.65 -9.92
CA GLY A 97 -8.06 -6.59 -10.72
C GLY A 97 -8.92 -5.65 -9.89
N LEU A 98 -9.72 -6.20 -8.97
CA LEU A 98 -10.56 -5.41 -8.05
C LEU A 98 -9.70 -4.57 -7.09
N SER A 99 -8.64 -5.13 -6.52
CA SER A 99 -7.71 -4.38 -5.65
C SER A 99 -7.03 -3.25 -6.43
N PHE A 100 -6.61 -3.50 -7.67
CA PHE A 100 -6.01 -2.46 -8.52
C PHE A 100 -7.00 -1.33 -8.80
N ALA A 101 -8.21 -1.66 -9.25
CA ALA A 101 -9.25 -0.67 -9.52
C ALA A 101 -9.65 0.12 -8.26
N ALA A 102 -9.82 -0.57 -7.13
CA ALA A 102 -10.11 0.05 -5.85
C ALA A 102 -8.97 0.96 -5.38
N GLY A 103 -7.71 0.59 -5.63
CA GLY A 103 -6.55 1.43 -5.38
C GLY A 103 -6.63 2.73 -6.18
N LEU A 104 -6.87 2.66 -7.49
CA LEU A 104 -7.02 3.85 -8.33
C LEU A 104 -8.18 4.74 -7.87
N ILE A 105 -9.32 4.15 -7.48
CA ILE A 105 -10.44 4.91 -6.91
C ILE A 105 -10.03 5.62 -5.62
N ALA A 106 -9.30 4.94 -4.72
CA ALA A 106 -8.79 5.54 -3.49
C ALA A 106 -7.86 6.72 -3.77
N LEU A 107 -7.01 6.62 -4.81
CA LEU A 107 -6.16 7.73 -5.23
C LEU A 107 -6.98 8.91 -5.78
N ILE A 108 -8.01 8.65 -6.59
CA ILE A 108 -8.90 9.70 -7.10
C ILE A 108 -9.58 10.41 -5.93
N ILE A 109 -10.13 9.67 -4.97
CA ILE A 109 -10.75 10.23 -3.77
C ILE A 109 -9.74 11.08 -2.98
N TYR A 110 -8.53 10.56 -2.77
CA TYR A 110 -7.45 11.30 -2.11
C TYR A 110 -7.19 12.64 -2.79
N LEU A 111 -7.01 12.64 -4.12
CA LEU A 111 -6.73 13.86 -4.88
C LEU A 111 -7.92 14.82 -4.85
N THR A 112 -9.15 14.33 -4.99
CA THR A 112 -10.35 15.17 -4.90
C THR A 112 -10.46 15.86 -3.53
N VAL A 113 -10.28 15.12 -2.45
CA VAL A 113 -10.31 15.69 -1.09
C VAL A 113 -9.16 16.67 -0.88
N TYR A 114 -7.94 16.30 -1.30
CA TYR A 114 -6.75 17.13 -1.20
C TYR A 114 -6.94 18.47 -1.92
N PHE A 115 -7.38 18.45 -3.17
CA PHE A 115 -7.59 19.67 -3.96
C PHE A 115 -8.76 20.50 -3.45
N ALA A 116 -9.83 19.88 -2.94
CA ALA A 116 -10.93 20.61 -2.34
C ALA A 116 -10.50 21.31 -1.03
N ILE A 117 -9.60 20.72 -0.24
CA ILE A 117 -9.00 21.38 0.93
C ILE A 117 -8.02 22.48 0.51
N ALA A 118 -7.16 22.21 -0.47
CA ALA A 118 -6.12 23.15 -0.89
C ALA A 118 -6.65 24.40 -1.61
N ASN A 119 -7.80 24.32 -2.29
CA ASN A 119 -8.43 25.47 -2.96
C ASN A 119 -9.44 26.20 -2.06
N ASP A 120 -9.36 26.04 -0.74
CA ASP A 120 -10.30 26.65 0.22
C ASP A 120 -11.78 26.40 -0.08
N PHE A 121 -12.12 25.39 -0.89
CA PHE A 121 -13.51 25.08 -1.25
C PHE A 121 -14.35 24.79 0.01
N TYR A 122 -13.75 24.12 1.00
CA TYR A 122 -14.41 23.88 2.29
C TYR A 122 -14.52 25.14 3.17
N PHE A 123 -13.64 26.12 2.99
CA PHE A 123 -13.68 27.38 3.73
C PHE A 123 -14.71 28.34 3.10
N GLU A 124 -14.66 28.54 1.79
CA GLU A 124 -15.56 29.45 1.06
C GLU A 124 -16.99 28.92 0.95
N VAL A 125 -17.17 27.62 0.67
CA VAL A 125 -18.50 27.03 0.46
C VAL A 125 -19.11 26.48 1.75
N LEU A 126 -18.29 25.81 2.58
CA LEU A 126 -18.77 25.10 3.78
C LEU A 126 -18.51 25.85 5.10
N LYS A 127 -17.86 27.03 5.07
CA LYS A 127 -17.60 27.91 6.22
C LYS A 127 -16.95 27.19 7.41
N TRP A 128 -15.97 26.32 7.17
CA TRP A 128 -15.26 25.63 8.25
C TRP A 128 -14.32 26.59 8.99
N GLU A 129 -14.52 26.81 10.29
CA GLU A 129 -13.62 27.63 11.11
C GLU A 129 -12.29 26.93 11.41
N SER A 130 -11.26 27.70 11.79
CA SER A 130 -9.86 27.24 11.77
C SER A 130 -9.49 26.18 12.81
N ASP A 131 -10.29 26.02 13.88
CA ASP A 131 -10.01 25.10 15.00
C ASP A 131 -10.97 23.89 15.06
N ASP A 132 -11.71 23.64 13.98
CA ASP A 132 -12.77 22.65 13.99
C ASP A 132 -12.29 21.20 13.93
N LEU A 133 -13.00 20.31 14.65
CA LEU A 133 -12.92 18.84 14.57
C LEU A 133 -12.92 18.32 13.11
N ARG A 134 -13.51 19.10 12.20
CA ARG A 134 -13.65 18.81 10.77
C ARG A 134 -12.31 18.78 10.04
N ARG A 135 -11.32 19.56 10.47
CA ARG A 135 -9.95 19.50 9.94
C ARG A 135 -9.26 18.19 10.29
N VAL A 136 -9.46 17.70 11.53
CA VAL A 136 -8.97 16.38 11.94
C VAL A 136 -9.63 15.28 11.11
N LEU A 137 -10.93 15.39 10.83
CA LEU A 137 -11.63 14.44 9.96
C LEU A 137 -11.07 14.45 8.52
N GLY A 138 -10.77 15.63 7.95
CA GLY A 138 -10.12 15.75 6.65
C GLY A 138 -8.77 15.04 6.60
N ASP A 139 -7.92 15.28 7.60
CA ASP A 139 -6.63 14.63 7.77
C ASP A 139 -6.75 13.10 7.89
N ILE A 140 -7.74 12.60 8.65
CA ILE A 140 -8.02 11.17 8.78
C ILE A 140 -8.45 10.57 7.44
N ILE A 141 -9.34 11.24 6.69
CA ILE A 141 -9.79 10.76 5.37
C ILE A 141 -8.60 10.71 4.40
N LEU A 142 -7.75 11.73 4.39
CA LEU A 142 -6.53 11.75 3.59
C LEU A 142 -5.59 10.60 3.98
N LEU A 143 -5.36 10.37 5.28
CA LEU A 143 -4.54 9.26 5.77
C LEU A 143 -5.09 7.90 5.32
N ILE A 144 -6.41 7.68 5.49
CA ILE A 144 -7.06 6.42 5.13
C ILE A 144 -6.98 6.19 3.62
N THR A 145 -7.35 7.17 2.81
CA THR A 145 -7.39 7.04 1.34
C THR A 145 -6.00 6.89 0.74
N TYR A 146 -5.01 7.64 1.25
CA TYR A 146 -3.60 7.51 0.87
C TYR A 146 -3.05 6.13 1.23
N SER A 147 -3.27 5.67 2.47
CA SER A 147 -2.83 4.34 2.90
C SER A 147 -3.53 3.23 2.12
N ALA A 148 -4.85 3.36 1.89
CA ALA A 148 -5.64 2.40 1.14
C ALA A 148 -5.15 2.26 -0.28
N PHE A 149 -4.82 3.35 -0.98
CA PHE A 149 -4.23 3.30 -2.31
C PHE A 149 -2.98 2.41 -2.32
N PHE A 150 -1.99 2.69 -1.47
CA PHE A 150 -0.74 1.93 -1.46
C PHE A 150 -0.91 0.48 -1.04
N VAL A 151 -1.76 0.22 -0.05
CA VAL A 151 -2.06 -1.14 0.40
C VAL A 151 -2.74 -1.94 -0.70
N LEU A 152 -3.73 -1.36 -1.39
CA LEU A 152 -4.45 -2.02 -2.47
C LEU A 152 -3.57 -2.25 -3.71
N MET A 153 -2.68 -1.31 -4.03
CA MET A 153 -1.69 -1.49 -5.10
C MET A 153 -0.69 -2.61 -4.76
N THR A 154 -0.15 -2.60 -3.54
CA THR A 154 0.74 -3.66 -3.05
C THR A 154 0.03 -5.01 -3.07
N GLN A 155 -1.25 -5.04 -2.69
CA GLN A 155 -2.10 -6.23 -2.76
C GLN A 155 -2.25 -6.74 -4.20
N ALA A 156 -2.61 -5.87 -5.13
CA ALA A 156 -2.79 -6.23 -6.53
C ALA A 156 -1.51 -6.83 -7.12
N PHE A 157 -0.37 -6.18 -6.91
CA PHE A 157 0.93 -6.64 -7.39
C PHE A 157 1.35 -7.96 -6.76
N MET A 158 1.13 -8.16 -5.48
CA MET A 158 1.42 -9.44 -4.82
C MET A 158 0.54 -10.58 -5.35
N LEU A 159 -0.76 -10.34 -5.57
CA LEU A 159 -1.66 -11.34 -6.13
C LEU A 159 -1.23 -11.72 -7.56
N LEU A 160 -0.84 -10.74 -8.39
CA LEU A 160 -0.27 -11.00 -9.72
C LEU A 160 1.06 -11.76 -9.65
N GLY A 161 1.94 -11.39 -8.73
CA GLY A 161 3.20 -12.08 -8.48
C GLY A 161 3.01 -13.54 -8.08
N MET A 162 2.02 -13.83 -7.25
CA MET A 162 1.65 -15.21 -6.89
C MET A 162 1.13 -16.00 -8.09
N LEU A 163 0.27 -15.40 -8.92
CA LEU A 163 -0.27 -16.06 -10.11
C LEU A 163 0.82 -16.49 -11.09
N GLU A 164 1.84 -15.64 -11.28
CA GLU A 164 2.98 -15.97 -12.12
C GLU A 164 3.96 -16.94 -11.44
N TYR A 165 4.23 -16.78 -10.14
CA TYR A 165 5.11 -17.69 -9.39
C TYR A 165 4.60 -19.13 -9.42
N PHE A 166 3.29 -19.33 -9.20
CA PHE A 166 2.67 -20.65 -9.31
C PHE A 166 2.55 -21.14 -10.75
N GLY A 167 2.31 -20.24 -11.72
CA GLY A 167 2.30 -20.58 -13.14
C GLY A 167 3.64 -21.11 -13.64
N ARG A 168 4.77 -20.56 -13.18
CA ARG A 168 6.11 -21.08 -13.52
C ARG A 168 6.37 -22.47 -12.93
N LYS A 169 5.97 -22.70 -11.67
CA LYS A 169 6.14 -24.01 -11.01
C LYS A 169 5.37 -25.15 -11.70
N SER A 170 4.20 -24.88 -12.28
CA SER A 170 3.43 -25.91 -13.01
C SER A 170 4.03 -26.29 -14.37
N HIS A 171 4.93 -25.48 -14.93
CA HIS A 171 5.61 -25.77 -16.21
C HIS A 171 6.98 -26.43 -16.03
N THR A 172 7.56 -26.37 -14.82
CA THR A 172 8.86 -27.01 -14.51
C THR A 172 8.72 -28.31 -13.72
N ALA A 173 7.49 -28.75 -13.44
CA ALA A 173 7.16 -30.06 -12.84
C ALA A 173 6.57 -30.97 -13.91
#